data_AF-K1XRV8-F1
#
_entry.id   AF-K1XRV8-F1
#
_cell.length_a   1.000
_cell.length_b   1.000
_cell.length_c   1.000
_cell.angle_alpha   90.00
_cell.angle_beta   90.00
_cell.angle_gamma   90.00
#
_symmetry.space_group_name_H-M   'P 1'
#
loop_
_entity.id
_entity.type
_entity.pdbx_description
1 polymer ?
#
loop_
_entity_poly.entity_id
_entity_poly.type
_entity_poly.pdbx_seq_one_letter_code
_entity_poly.pdbx_strand_id
1 'polypeptide(L)'
;MNTLLAIDTGLKETAEVAFGTGAPADLMGTIGGLLGAGFALLGVIFLALMIYGGYLWMTAQGSDEKVKKAIKTISSAAIGLVVIVLAYAITSFVLSSVQSAQQGGGAPNCRLETRCFESLYGEECSEVQVCD
;
A
#
# COMPACT_ATOMS: atom_id res chain seq x y z
N MET A 1 -16.34 -22.20 18.24
CA MET A 1 -16.89 -21.43 17.11
C MET A 1 -16.44 -19.99 17.29
N ASN A 2 -16.03 -19.31 16.21
CA ASN A 2 -15.58 -17.90 16.12
C ASN A 2 -14.11 -17.53 16.41
N THR A 3 -13.23 -17.94 15.51
CA THR A 3 -11.97 -17.23 15.20
C THR A 3 -11.89 -16.74 13.75
N LEU A 4 -13.02 -16.66 13.03
CA LEU A 4 -13.06 -16.34 11.58
C LEU A 4 -13.35 -14.87 11.23
N LEU A 5 -13.51 -13.96 12.19
CA LEU A 5 -13.90 -12.56 11.88
C LEU A 5 -12.72 -11.59 11.62
N ALA A 6 -11.47 -12.02 11.78
CA ALA A 6 -10.31 -11.14 11.54
C ALA A 6 -9.83 -11.12 10.07
N ILE A 7 -10.17 -12.14 9.27
CA ILE A 7 -9.73 -12.22 7.86
C ILE A 7 -10.71 -11.46 6.93
N ASP A 8 -11.96 -11.27 7.36
CA ASP A 8 -13.02 -10.69 6.52
C ASP A 8 -12.94 -9.16 6.40
N THR A 9 -12.47 -8.46 7.44
CA THR A 9 -12.44 -6.98 7.45
C THR A 9 -11.35 -6.42 6.53
N GLY A 10 -10.14 -6.97 6.56
CA GLY A 10 -9.03 -6.48 5.73
C GLY A 10 -9.18 -6.79 4.24
N LEU A 11 -9.76 -7.94 3.90
CA LEU A 11 -9.93 -8.33 2.50
C LEU A 11 -11.07 -7.56 1.83
N LYS A 12 -12.15 -7.22 2.56
CA LYS A 12 -13.26 -6.41 2.03
C LYS A 12 -12.87 -4.96 1.81
N GLU A 13 -12.15 -4.34 2.74
CA GLU A 13 -11.61 -2.98 2.53
C GLU A 13 -10.71 -2.96 1.30
N THR A 14 -9.76 -3.90 1.23
CA THR A 14 -8.84 -4.04 0.08
C THR A 14 -9.59 -4.37 -1.20
N ALA A 15 -10.66 -5.16 -1.16
CA ALA A 15 -11.49 -5.49 -2.32
C ALA A 15 -12.34 -4.31 -2.79
N GLU A 16 -12.85 -3.47 -1.89
CA GLU A 16 -13.63 -2.29 -2.25
C GLU A 16 -12.73 -1.21 -2.86
N VAL A 17 -11.53 -1.00 -2.29
CA VAL A 17 -10.53 -0.16 -2.96
C VAL A 17 -9.98 -0.79 -4.23
N ALA A 18 -9.95 -2.13 -4.37
CA ALA A 18 -9.49 -2.86 -5.56
C ALA A 18 -10.51 -2.92 -6.71
N PHE A 19 -11.79 -3.09 -6.41
CA PHE A 19 -12.84 -3.42 -7.38
C PHE A 19 -13.88 -2.31 -7.59
N GLY A 20 -13.80 -1.20 -6.85
CA GLY A 20 -14.42 0.09 -7.18
C GLY A 20 -15.83 0.02 -7.79
N THR A 21 -16.86 -0.04 -6.96
CA THR A 21 -18.25 0.12 -7.43
C THR A 21 -18.83 1.46 -6.99
N GLY A 22 -18.67 2.50 -7.82
CA GLY A 22 -19.67 3.57 -7.98
C GLY A 22 -19.28 5.04 -7.73
N ALA A 23 -19.15 5.81 -8.82
CA ALA A 23 -19.40 7.26 -9.01
C ALA A 23 -18.32 8.25 -8.48
N PRO A 24 -18.38 9.55 -8.87
CA PRO A 24 -17.37 10.33 -9.63
C PRO A 24 -16.02 10.64 -8.94
N ALA A 25 -15.76 10.09 -7.76
CA ALA A 25 -14.40 9.77 -7.29
C ALA A 25 -13.79 8.57 -8.05
N ASP A 26 -14.58 7.98 -8.95
CA ASP A 26 -14.30 6.83 -9.82
C ASP A 26 -12.89 6.79 -10.39
N LEU A 27 -12.29 7.91 -10.80
CA LEU A 27 -10.95 7.86 -11.39
C LEU A 27 -9.88 7.52 -10.36
N MET A 28 -9.96 8.11 -9.17
CA MET A 28 -9.00 7.86 -8.09
C MET A 28 -9.23 6.49 -7.44
N GLY A 29 -10.50 6.08 -7.30
CA GLY A 29 -10.87 4.74 -6.84
C GLY A 29 -10.50 3.64 -7.83
N THR A 30 -10.76 3.83 -9.13
CA THR A 30 -10.41 2.85 -10.19
C THR A 30 -8.90 2.72 -10.36
N ILE A 31 -8.14 3.82 -10.28
CA ILE A 31 -6.68 3.76 -10.33
C ILE A 31 -6.12 3.08 -9.08
N GLY A 32 -6.62 3.46 -7.89
CA GLY A 32 -6.27 2.81 -6.64
C GLY A 32 -6.53 1.30 -6.70
N GLY A 33 -7.63 0.92 -7.33
CA GLY A 33 -8.01 -0.48 -7.41
C GLY A 33 -7.25 -1.30 -8.44
N LEU A 34 -6.96 -0.71 -9.59
CA LEU A 34 -6.09 -1.32 -10.59
C LEU A 34 -4.67 -1.50 -10.05
N LEU A 35 -4.16 -0.54 -9.29
CA LEU A 35 -2.85 -0.65 -8.62
C LEU A 35 -2.89 -1.72 -7.53
N GLY A 36 -3.93 -1.77 -6.70
CA GLY A 36 -4.10 -2.80 -5.67
C GLY A 36 -4.15 -4.22 -6.25
N ALA A 37 -5.01 -4.44 -7.24
CA ALA A 37 -5.15 -5.73 -7.91
C ALA A 37 -3.87 -6.12 -8.69
N GLY A 38 -3.27 -5.15 -9.39
CA GLY A 38 -2.02 -5.35 -10.14
C GLY A 38 -0.84 -5.68 -9.23
N PHE A 39 -0.67 -4.95 -8.13
CA PHE A 39 0.40 -5.17 -7.17
C PHE A 39 0.23 -6.46 -6.37
N ALA A 40 -1.00 -6.90 -6.09
CA ALA A 40 -1.24 -8.19 -5.47
C ALA A 40 -0.74 -9.35 -6.35
N LEU A 41 -1.08 -9.34 -7.65
CA LEU A 41 -0.61 -10.36 -8.59
C LEU A 41 0.91 -10.28 -8.82
N LEU A 42 1.45 -9.08 -9.00
CA LEU A 42 2.89 -8.85 -9.14
C LEU A 42 3.66 -9.32 -7.91
N GLY A 43 3.18 -9.00 -6.71
CA GLY A 43 3.82 -9.36 -5.44
C GLY A 43 3.95 -10.87 -5.25
N VAL A 44 2.92 -11.64 -5.61
CA VAL A 44 2.95 -13.11 -5.53
C VAL A 44 3.99 -13.69 -6.50
N ILE A 45 4.04 -13.20 -7.74
CA ILE A 45 5.06 -13.62 -8.73
C ILE A 45 6.46 -13.27 -8.22
N PHE A 46 6.61 -12.08 -7.64
CA PHE A 46 7.88 -11.61 -7.10
C PHE A 46 8.40 -12.48 -5.97
N LEU A 47 7.51 -12.84 -5.03
CA LEU A 47 7.82 -13.73 -3.92
C LEU A 47 8.30 -15.10 -4.43
N ALA A 48 7.63 -15.66 -5.44
CA ALA A 48 8.02 -16.93 -6.05
C ALA A 48 9.41 -16.87 -6.70
N LEU A 49 9.72 -15.79 -7.42
CA LEU A 49 11.05 -15.57 -8.02
C LEU A 49 12.14 -15.39 -6.96
N MET A 50 11.83 -14.74 -5.83
CA MET A 50 12.76 -14.57 -4.72
C MET A 50 13.16 -15.93 -4.11
N ILE A 51 12.17 -16.81 -3.89
CA ILE A 51 12.43 -18.18 -3.41
C ILE A 51 13.29 -18.96 -4.39
N TYR A 52 12.99 -18.88 -5.69
CA TYR A 52 13.79 -19.55 -6.73
C TYR A 52 15.24 -19.04 -6.80
N GLY A 53 15.44 -17.72 -6.73
CA GLY A 53 16.76 -17.11 -6.71
C GLY A 53 17.56 -17.47 -5.46
N GLY A 54 16.91 -17.51 -4.29
CA GLY A 54 17.51 -17.94 -3.03
C GLY A 54 17.93 -19.41 -3.06
N TYR A 55 17.08 -20.28 -3.59
CA TYR A 55 17.40 -21.71 -3.74
C TYR A 55 18.60 -21.93 -4.69
N LEU A 56 18.66 -21.19 -5.80
CA LEU A 56 19.79 -21.29 -6.74
C LEU A 56 21.11 -20.83 -6.10
N TRP A 57 21.07 -19.82 -5.22
CA TRP A 57 22.26 -19.36 -4.50
C TRP A 57 22.75 -20.37 -3.46
N MET A 58 21.82 -20.97 -2.69
CA MET A 58 22.16 -21.99 -1.70
C MET A 58 22.66 -23.31 -2.30
N THR A 59 22.21 -23.66 -3.51
CA THR A 59 22.62 -24.91 -4.20
C THR A 59 23.85 -24.75 -5.09
N ALA A 60 24.45 -23.56 -5.14
CA ALA A 60 25.72 -23.34 -5.82
C ALA A 60 26.87 -23.90 -4.96
N GLN A 61 27.12 -25.21 -5.03
CA GLN A 61 28.24 -25.91 -4.37
C GLN A 61 29.63 -25.48 -4.88
N GLY A 62 29.97 -24.18 -4.83
CA GLY A 62 31.29 -23.65 -5.21
C GLY A 62 31.52 -23.42 -6.71
N SER A 63 30.47 -23.47 -7.55
CA SER A 63 30.56 -23.02 -8.94
C SER A 63 30.32 -21.51 -9.02
N ASP A 64 31.38 -20.74 -9.31
CA ASP A 64 31.30 -19.28 -9.49
C ASP A 64 30.23 -18.85 -10.50
N GLU A 65 30.00 -19.65 -11.54
CA GLU A 65 28.99 -19.37 -12.56
C GLU A 65 27.57 -19.39 -11.98
N LYS A 66 27.27 -20.38 -11.12
CA LYS A 66 25.96 -20.47 -10.45
C LYS A 66 25.78 -19.38 -9.41
N VAL A 67 26.83 -19.06 -8.65
CA VAL A 67 26.82 -17.96 -7.67
C VAL A 67 26.58 -16.62 -8.36
N LYS A 68 27.32 -16.32 -9.44
CA LYS A 68 27.18 -15.07 -10.20
C LYS A 68 25.80 -14.95 -10.84
N LYS A 69 25.24 -16.05 -11.34
CA LYS A 69 23.90 -16.08 -11.93
C LYS A 69 22.81 -15.89 -10.86
N ALA A 70 22.96 -16.47 -9.68
CA ALA A 70 22.04 -16.29 -8.57
C ALA A 70 22.08 -14.84 -8.04
N ILE A 71 23.27 -14.26 -7.84
CA ILE A 71 23.42 -12.85 -7.41
C ILE A 71 22.79 -11.90 -8.43
N LYS A 72 22.98 -12.13 -9.74
CA LYS A 72 22.34 -11.32 -10.80
C LYS A 72 20.81 -11.40 -10.76
N THR A 73 20.28 -12.57 -10.41
CA THR A 73 18.82 -12.79 -10.28
C THR A 73 18.28 -12.10 -9.03
N ILE A 74 18.99 -12.19 -7.91
CA ILE A 74 18.61 -11.54 -6.65
C ILE A 74 18.70 -10.01 -6.77
N SER A 75 19.73 -9.47 -7.43
CA SER A 75 19.88 -8.02 -7.60
C SER A 75 18.80 -7.42 -8.51
N SER A 76 18.41 -8.11 -9.57
CA SER A 76 17.28 -7.70 -10.42
C SER A 76 15.93 -7.78 -9.68
N ALA A 77 15.74 -8.79 -8.83
CA ALA A 77 14.60 -8.83 -7.91
C ALA A 77 14.64 -7.69 -6.87
N ALA A 78 15.79 -7.38 -6.27
CA ALA A 78 15.86 -6.28 -5.31
C ALA A 78 15.45 -4.93 -5.94
N ILE A 79 15.89 -4.67 -7.18
CA ILE A 79 15.54 -3.44 -7.91
C ILE A 79 14.03 -3.34 -8.16
N GLY A 80 13.36 -4.43 -8.54
CA GLY A 80 11.91 -4.42 -8.76
C GLY A 80 11.12 -4.09 -7.49
N LEU A 81 11.55 -4.59 -6.33
CA LEU A 81 10.92 -4.29 -5.04
C LEU A 81 11.08 -2.81 -4.67
N VAL A 82 12.26 -2.24 -4.91
CA VAL A 82 12.52 -0.82 -4.72
C VAL A 82 11.64 0.05 -5.62
N VAL A 83 11.44 -0.33 -6.89
CA VAL A 83 10.60 0.42 -7.83
C VAL A 83 9.14 0.48 -7.38
N ILE A 84 8.59 -0.61 -6.81
CA ILE A 84 7.20 -0.62 -6.30
C ILE A 84 7.04 0.38 -5.14
N VAL A 85 7.98 0.38 -4.20
CA VAL A 85 7.98 1.31 -3.06
C VAL A 85 8.11 2.76 -3.54
N LEU A 86 9.02 3.01 -4.49
CA LEU A 86 9.20 4.34 -5.08
C LEU A 86 7.95 4.81 -5.83
N ALA A 87 7.31 3.94 -6.60
CA ALA A 87 6.08 4.27 -7.32
C ALA A 87 4.98 4.71 -6.36
N TYR A 88 4.77 3.97 -5.27
CA TYR A 88 3.78 4.32 -4.26
C TYR A 88 4.09 5.66 -3.57
N ALA A 89 5.35 5.88 -3.20
CA ALA A 89 5.79 7.14 -2.61
C ALA A 89 5.51 8.34 -3.55
N ILE A 90 5.83 8.19 -4.84
CA ILE A 90 5.56 9.23 -5.85
C ILE A 90 4.05 9.47 -5.98
N THR A 91 3.24 8.42 -6.06
CA THR A 91 1.78 8.54 -6.13
C THR A 91 1.22 9.30 -4.92
N SER A 92 1.62 8.94 -3.70
CA SER A 92 1.17 9.63 -2.48
C SER A 92 1.60 11.11 -2.44
N PHE A 93 2.79 11.42 -2.96
CA PHE A 93 3.29 12.79 -3.02
C PHE A 93 2.46 13.66 -3.98
N VAL A 94 2.14 13.13 -5.16
CA VAL A 94 1.30 13.83 -6.15
C VAL A 94 -0.11 14.04 -5.60
N LEU A 95 -0.71 13.01 -5.00
CA LEU A 95 -2.05 13.09 -4.40
C LEU A 95 -2.12 14.14 -3.28
N SER A 96 -1.12 14.21 -2.40
CA SER A 96 -1.04 15.22 -1.33
C SER A 96 -0.86 16.64 -1.88
N SER A 97 -0.03 16.79 -2.91
CA SER A 97 0.19 18.07 -3.60
C SER A 97 -1.07 18.58 -4.31
N VAL A 98 -1.89 17.67 -4.86
CA VAL A 98 -3.15 18.03 -5.52
C VAL A 98 -4.27 18.30 -4.51
N GLN A 99 -4.37 17.53 -3.43
CA GLN A 99 -5.36 17.78 -2.38
C GLN A 99 -5.13 19.11 -1.66
N SER A 100 -3.88 19.46 -1.37
CA SER A 100 -3.54 20.77 -0.80
C SER A 100 -3.88 21.94 -1.74
N ALA A 101 -3.86 21.73 -3.06
CA ALA A 101 -4.30 22.72 -4.04
C ALA A 101 -5.84 22.80 -4.19
N GLN A 102 -6.58 21.72 -3.92
CA GLN A 102 -8.05 21.70 -3.92
C GLN A 102 -8.66 22.31 -2.65
N GLN A 103 -7.92 22.35 -1.54
CA GLN A 103 -8.36 22.91 -0.25
C GLN A 103 -8.35 24.46 -0.21
N GLY A 104 -8.17 25.13 -1.36
CA GLY A 104 -8.26 26.58 -1.51
C GLY A 104 -9.62 27.11 -2.01
N GLY A 105 -10.63 26.26 -2.21
CA GLY A 105 -11.90 26.71 -2.80
C GLY A 105 -13.12 25.91 -2.39
N GLY A 106 -13.64 26.13 -1.18
CA GLY A 106 -15.06 25.91 -0.89
C GLY A 106 -15.43 24.88 0.19
N ALA A 107 -14.86 24.97 1.39
CA ALA A 107 -15.54 24.45 2.59
C ALA A 107 -16.10 25.65 3.38
N PRO A 108 -17.40 25.99 3.26
CA PRO A 108 -18.00 26.84 4.27
C PRO A 108 -18.00 26.03 5.57
N ASN A 109 -17.40 26.60 6.62
CA ASN A 109 -17.53 26.22 8.04
C ASN A 109 -17.06 24.84 8.55
N CYS A 110 -16.01 24.23 7.99
CA CYS A 110 -15.27 23.20 8.74
C CYS A 110 -14.32 23.82 9.77
N ARG A 111 -14.43 23.42 11.05
CA ARG A 111 -13.54 23.83 12.14
C ARG A 111 -12.84 22.60 12.73
N LEU A 112 -11.56 22.76 13.04
CA LEU A 112 -10.81 21.79 13.82
C LEU A 112 -11.36 21.83 15.25
N GLU A 113 -12.06 20.78 15.66
CA GLU A 113 -12.56 20.65 17.02
C GLU A 113 -11.72 19.61 17.75
N THR A 114 -11.10 20.01 18.86
CA THR A 114 -10.27 19.12 19.68
C THR A 114 -11.18 18.23 20.51
N ARG A 115 -11.53 17.06 20.00
CA ARG A 115 -12.25 16.03 20.74
C ARG A 115 -11.21 15.20 21.50
N CYS A 116 -11.10 15.41 22.80
CA CYS A 116 -10.31 14.55 23.67
C CYS A 116 -11.21 13.39 24.14
N PHE A 117 -10.82 12.16 23.81
CA PHE A 117 -11.54 10.97 24.28
C PHE A 117 -10.91 10.51 25.60
N GLU A 118 -11.72 10.40 26.65
CA GLU A 118 -11.21 10.03 27.97
C GLU A 118 -10.99 8.51 28.04
N SER A 119 -9.73 8.11 27.87
CA SER A 119 -9.25 6.72 27.98
C SER A 119 -8.42 6.54 29.25
N LEU A 120 -8.42 5.32 29.81
CA LEU A 120 -7.88 4.96 31.13
C LEU A 120 -6.36 5.19 31.36
N TYR A 121 -5.64 5.77 30.40
CA TYR A 121 -4.19 6.03 30.45
C TYR A 121 -3.79 7.47 30.02
N GLY A 122 -4.71 8.44 30.10
CA GLY A 122 -4.45 9.86 29.83
C GLY A 122 -5.13 10.38 28.56
N GLU A 123 -5.18 11.71 28.40
CA GLU A 123 -5.90 12.40 27.31
C GLU A 123 -5.13 12.35 25.98
N GLU A 124 -5.57 11.49 25.06
CA GLU A 124 -5.17 11.58 23.66
C GLU A 124 -6.16 12.52 22.94
N CYS A 125 -5.74 13.76 22.72
CA CYS A 125 -6.50 14.72 21.92
C CYS A 125 -6.12 14.54 20.43
N SER A 126 -7.04 14.01 19.63
CA SER A 126 -6.88 13.87 18.18
C SER A 126 -7.54 15.04 17.46
N GLU A 127 -6.86 15.64 16.49
CA GLU A 127 -7.45 16.68 15.64
C GLU A 127 -8.44 16.05 14.67
N VAL A 128 -9.74 16.27 14.91
CA VAL A 128 -10.82 15.81 14.04
C VAL A 128 -11.35 17.01 13.24
N GLN A 129 -11.36 16.88 11.92
CA GLN A 129 -12.01 17.86 11.04
C GLN A 129 -13.53 17.68 11.13
N VAL A 130 -14.22 18.68 11.71
CA VAL A 130 -15.68 18.71 11.77
C VAL A 130 -16.19 19.78 10.81
N CYS A 131 -17.09 19.39 9.92
CA CYS A 131 -17.81 20.25 9.01
C CYS A 131 -19.29 20.21 9.42
N ASP A 132 -19.94 21.37 9.55
CA ASP A 132 -21.41 21.44 9.77
C ASP A 132 -22.16 20.88 8.55
#